data_AF-A0AAP0JDW6-F1
#
_entry.id   AF-A0AAP0JDW6-F1
#
_cell.length_a   1.000
_cell.length_b   1.000
_cell.length_c   1.000
_cell.angle_alpha   90.00
_cell.angle_beta   90.00
_cell.angle_gamma   90.00
#
_symmetry.space_group_name_H-M   'P 1'
#
loop_
_entity.id
_entity.type
_entity.pdbx_description
1 polymer ?
#
loop_
_entity_poly.entity_id
_entity_poly.type
_entity_poly.pdbx_seq_one_letter_code
_entity_poly.pdbx_strand_id
1 'polypeptide(L)' 'MGCLEGHLVLGHYYPPCPEPDKTLGFSKHSDNDFLTILFQDQGEWIDILPMHGGLVINVGDLLQASPFVLPNLVFIFQLF' A
#
# COMPACT_ATOMS: atom_id res chain seq x y z
N MET A 1 15.08 21.99 -6.32
CA MET A 1 14.47 21.07 -7.29
C MET A 1 13.64 20.08 -6.48
N GLY A 2 12.34 20.37 -6.31
CA GLY A 2 11.50 19.70 -5.31
C GLY A 2 11.16 18.26 -5.71
N CYS A 3 11.73 17.29 -5.00
CA CYS A 3 11.35 15.89 -5.10
C CYS A 3 9.95 15.61 -4.45
N LEU A 4 9.36 16.61 -3.78
CA LEU A 4 8.19 16.50 -2.89
C LEU A 4 6.95 17.28 -3.37
N GLU A 5 6.89 17.69 -4.63
CA GLU A 5 5.76 18.49 -5.15
C GLU A 5 4.68 17.66 -5.86
N GLY A 6 4.77 16.32 -5.83
CA GLY A 6 3.86 15.43 -6.53
C GLY A 6 2.91 14.69 -5.59
N HIS A 7 1.65 15.11 -5.53
CA HIS A 7 0.57 14.19 -5.12
C HIS A 7 0.24 13.33 -6.34
N LEU A 8 0.39 12.01 -6.20
CA LEU A 8 0.01 11.05 -7.22
C LEU A 8 -1.27 10.33 -6.79
N VAL A 9 -2.27 10.34 -7.66
CA VAL A 9 -3.52 9.60 -7.45
C VAL A 9 -3.63 8.53 -8.53
N LEU A 10 -3.70 7.27 -8.11
CA LEU A 10 -3.81 6.11 -8.99
C LEU A 10 -5.15 5.41 -8.75
N GLY A 11 -5.83 5.03 -9.83
CA GLY A 11 -7.05 4.23 -9.79
C GLY A 11 -6.78 2.85 -10.36
N HIS A 12 -6.71 1.83 -9.51
CA HIS A 12 -6.47 0.45 -9.93
C HIS A 12 -7.81 -0.28 -10.09
N TYR A 13 -7.96 -1.02 -11.19
CA TYR A 13 -9.13 -1.85 -11.46
C TYR A 13 -8.70 -3.29 -11.71
N TYR A 14 -9.17 -4.21 -10.87
CA TYR A 14 -8.88 -5.64 -10.96
C TYR A 14 -10.16 -6.39 -11.38
N PRO A 15 -10.31 -6.76 -12.67
CA PRO A 15 -11.47 -7.52 -13.11
C PRO A 15 -11.46 -8.96 -12.56
N PRO A 16 -12.61 -9.67 -12.57
CA PRO A 16 -12.66 -11.07 -12.18
C PRO A 16 -11.66 -11.94 -12.95
N CYS A 17 -10.87 -12.73 -12.23
CA CYS A 17 -9.91 -13.65 -12.82
C CYS A 17 -10.45 -15.10 -12.78
N PRO A 18 -10.36 -15.86 -13.89
CA PRO A 18 -10.76 -17.28 -13.90
C PRO A 18 -9.89 -18.18 -13.00
N GLU A 19 -8.62 -17.82 -12.81
CA GLU A 19 -7.63 -18.60 -12.04
C GLU A 19 -6.90 -17.68 -11.04
N PRO A 20 -7.60 -17.16 -10.00
CA PRO A 20 -7.04 -16.18 -9.08
C PRO A 20 -5.82 -16.70 -8.31
N ASP A 21 -5.77 -18.01 -8.04
CA ASP A 21 -4.64 -18.64 -7.33
C ASP A 21 -3.35 -18.74 -8.17
N LYS A 22 -3.42 -18.45 -9.48
CA LYS A 22 -2.29 -18.54 -10.42
C LYS A 22 -1.82 -17.17 -10.91
N THR A 23 -2.46 -16.10 -10.48
CA THR A 23 -2.10 -14.73 -10.90
C THR A 23 -2.01 -13.81 -9.70
N LEU A 24 -1.43 -12.63 -9.90
CA LEU A 24 -1.40 -11.56 -8.92
C LEU A 24 -2.08 -10.33 -9.52
N GLY A 25 -2.90 -9.66 -8.71
CA GLY A 25 -3.44 -8.35 -9.09
C GLY A 25 -2.32 -7.31 -9.24
N PHE A 26 -1.34 -7.35 -8.34
CA PHE A 26 -0.19 -6.46 -8.35
C PHE A 26 1.07 -7.22 -7.94
N SER A 27 2.24 -6.84 -8.46
CA SER A 27 3.50 -7.45 -8.06
C SER A 27 3.91 -7.03 -6.64
N LYS A 28 4.64 -7.90 -5.94
CA LYS A 28 5.31 -7.51 -4.68
C LYS A 28 6.22 -6.31 -4.90
N HIS A 29 6.08 -5.29 -4.07
CA HIS A 29 6.83 -4.04 -4.15
C HIS A 29 6.83 -3.31 -2.80
N SER A 30 7.70 -2.31 -2.67
CA SER A 30 7.61 -1.24 -1.68
C SER A 30 7.23 0.07 -2.38
N ASP A 31 6.55 0.96 -1.67
CA ASP A 31 6.21 2.27 -2.19
C ASP A 31 7.44 3.20 -2.09
N ASN A 32 7.87 3.77 -3.22
CA ASN A 32 8.97 4.73 -3.26
C ASN A 32 8.52 6.16 -2.90
N ASP A 33 7.65 6.30 -1.90
CA ASP A 33 7.13 7.58 -1.43
C ASP A 33 7.32 7.73 0.10
N PHE A 34 6.66 8.73 0.69
CA PHE A 34 6.65 8.89 2.15
C PHE A 34 5.48 8.14 2.79
N LEU A 35 4.29 8.31 2.22
CA LEU A 35 3.04 7.77 2.73
C LEU A 35 2.09 7.48 1.56
N THR A 36 1.57 6.25 1.53
CA THR A 36 0.46 5.87 0.65
C THR A 36 -0.83 5.86 1.47
N ILE A 37 -1.89 6.47 0.95
CA ILE A 37 -3.24 6.36 1.49
C ILE A 37 -4.10 5.62 0.47
N LEU A 38 -4.53 4.42 0.83
CA LEU A 38 -5.32 3.55 -0.02
C LEU A 38 -6.77 3.49 0.47
N PHE A 39 -7.70 3.84 -0.41
CA PHE A 39 -9.12 3.57 -0.26
C PHE A 39 -9.48 2.33 -1.07
N GLN A 40 -10.05 1.33 -0.42
CA GLN A 40 -10.42 0.06 -1.04
C GLN A 40 -11.94 -0.06 -1.09
N ASP A 41 -12.46 -0.42 -2.26
CA ASP A 41 -13.89 -0.75 -2.43
C ASP A 41 -14.22 -2.16 -1.88
N GLN A 42 -15.48 -2.56 -1.91
CA GLN A 42 -15.98 -3.85 -1.44
C GLN A 42 -15.32 -5.03 -2.19
N GLY A 43 -14.25 -5.57 -1.62
CA GLY A 43 -13.57 -6.76 -2.11
C GLY A 43 -12.71 -7.37 -1.00
N GLU A 44 -12.66 -8.69 -0.95
CA GLU A 44 -11.85 -9.41 0.05
C GLU A 44 -10.40 -9.46 -0.40
N TRP A 45 -9.51 -8.80 0.33
CA TRP A 45 -8.08 -9.08 0.28
C TRP A 45 -7.81 -10.07 1.41
N ILE A 46 -7.13 -11.17 1.11
CA ILE A 46 -7.03 -12.33 2.00
C ILE A 46 -6.45 -11.94 3.38
N ASP A 47 -5.55 -10.96 3.44
CA ASP A 47 -4.85 -10.62 4.67
C ASP A 47 -5.19 -9.24 5.29
N ILE A 48 -6.03 -8.41 4.64
CA ILE A 48 -6.60 -7.19 5.25
C ILE A 48 -8.12 -7.30 5.19
N LEU A 49 -8.75 -7.40 6.35
CA LEU A 49 -10.20 -7.31 6.46
C LEU A 49 -10.65 -5.91 6.01
N PRO A 50 -11.39 -5.78 4.89
CA PRO A 50 -11.86 -4.48 4.44
C PRO A 50 -12.86 -3.92 5.48
N MET A 51 -12.53 -2.76 6.05
CA MET A 51 -13.45 -2.03 6.90
C MET A 51 -14.25 -1.04 6.05
N HIS A 52 -15.58 -1.06 6.18
CA HIS A 52 -16.44 -0.12 5.44
C HIS A 52 -16.07 1.34 5.78
N GLY A 53 -15.65 2.11 4.76
CA GLY A 53 -15.17 3.48 4.93
C GLY A 53 -13.77 3.61 5.55
N GLY A 54 -13.05 2.50 5.72
CA GLY A 54 -11.67 2.48 6.20
C GLY A 54 -10.66 2.91 5.14
N LEU A 55 -9.51 3.38 5.61
CA LEU A 55 -8.34 3.69 4.77
C LEU A 55 -7.16 2.86 5.25
N VAL A 56 -6.38 2.33 4.33
CA VAL A 56 -5.09 1.70 4.62
C VAL A 56 -4.01 2.75 4.42
N ILE A 57 -3.13 2.92 5.42
CA ILE A 57 -2.01 3.85 5.34
C ILE A 57 -0.73 3.02 5.37
N ASN A 58 0.09 3.14 4.32
CA ASN A 58 1.41 2.52 4.25
C ASN A 58 2.50 3.58 4.45
N VAL A 59 3.64 3.17 5.01
CA VAL A 59 4.85 3.97 5.09
C VAL A 59 5.77 3.59 3.96
N GLY A 60 6.13 4.56 3.13
CA GLY A 60 7.02 4.35 1.99
C GLY A 60 8.51 4.43 2.37
N ASP A 61 9.34 4.01 1.42
CA ASP A 61 10.79 3.89 1.57
C ASP A 61 11.45 5.22 1.96
N LEU A 62 10.93 6.36 1.48
CA LEU A 62 11.51 7.67 1.76
C LEU A 62 11.33 8.08 3.22
N LEU A 63 10.18 7.73 3.82
CA LEU A 63 9.95 7.99 5.25
C LEU A 63 10.72 6.99 6.11
N GLN A 64 10.81 5.72 5.70
CA GLN A 64 11.59 4.69 6.42
C GLN A 64 13.09 5.00 6.44
N ALA A 65 13.66 5.53 5.36
CA ALA A 65 15.05 5.96 5.30
C ALA A 65 15.35 7.20 6.17
N SER A 66 14.32 7.83 6.76
CA SER A 66 14.50 9.01 7.60
C SER A 66 14.98 8.64 9.00
N PRO A 67 15.86 9.47 9.62
CA PRO A 67 16.40 9.20 10.94
C PRO A 67 15.39 9.35 12.10
N PHE A 68 14.15 9.74 11.80
CA PHE A 68 13.09 10.01 12.79
C PHE A 68 12.20 8.79 13.07
N VAL A 69 12.27 7.73 12.27
CA VAL A 69 11.53 6.49 12.53
C VAL A 69 12.28 5.69 13.58
N LEU A 70 11.72 5.58 14.79
CA LEU A 70 12.32 4.80 15.88
C LEU A 70 12.50 3.34 15.42
N PRO A 71 13.67 2.71 15.62
CA PRO A 71 13.95 1.35 15.14
C PRO A 71 13.02 0.26 15.71
N ASN A 72 12.31 0.55 16.81
CA ASN A 72 11.30 -0.34 17.41
C ASN A 72 9.88 -0.11 16.86
N LEU A 73 9.67 0.92 16.03
CA LEU A 73 8.40 1.22 15.37
C LEU A 73 8.31 0.60 13.97
N VAL A 74 9.32 -0.18 13.56
CA VAL A 74 9.40 -0.85 12.26
C VAL A 74 8.33 -1.95 12.19
N PHE A 75 7.12 -1.47 11.89
CA PHE A 75 6.04 -2.02 11.08
C PHE A 75 5.65 -3.50 11.25
N ILE A 76 4.58 -3.69 12.03
CA ILE A 76 3.78 -4.92 12.17
C ILE A 76 3.06 -5.33 10.85
N PHE A 77 3.26 -4.65 9.71
CA PHE A 77 2.44 -4.84 8.51
C PHE A 77 3.18 -5.27 7.23
N GLN A 78 4.38 -5.87 7.33
CA GLN A 78 4.94 -6.53 6.14
C GLN A 78 4.42 -7.97 6.04
N LEU A 79 3.21 -8.13 5.50
CA LEU A 79 2.70 -9.39 4.96
C LEU A 79 1.91 -9.10 3.67
N PHE A 80 2.57 -8.50 2.69
CA PHE A 80 2.20 -8.58 1.27
C PHE A 80 3.47 -8.61 0.41
#